data_AF-A0A0A2TKF9-F1
#
_entry.id   AF-A0A0A2TKF9-F1
#
_cell.length_a   1.000
_cell.length_b   1.000
_cell.length_c   1.000
_cell.angle_alpha   90.00
_cell.angle_beta   90.00
_cell.angle_gamma   90.00
#
_symmetry.space_group_name_H-M   'P 1'
#
loop_
_entity.id
_entity.type
_entity.pdbx_description
1 polymer ?
#
loop_
_entity_poly.entity_id
_entity_poly.type
_entity_poly.pdbx_seq_one_letter_code
_entity_poly.pdbx_strand_id
1 'polypeptide(L)'
;STIWENHDTKAIGIDTVSANIDPTNAKLDAGFFQVRYDRCTQTEKSFMAAMVKCGELPCTIANVAQVMKRNVTSISIFRSKLISKGLIYSTSYGEIDFTVPQFDAFIKRVHPDFKQKS
;
A
#
# COMPACT_ATOMS: atom_id res chain seq x y z
N SER A 1 31.17 15.22 -23.07
CA SER A 1 30.84 14.56 -24.34
C SER A 1 29.82 13.48 -24.06
N THR A 2 28.63 13.65 -24.61
CA THR A 2 27.41 12.91 -24.33
C THR A 2 27.38 11.64 -25.19
N ILE A 3 27.18 10.47 -24.58
CA ILE A 3 26.93 9.23 -25.32
C ILE A 3 25.64 8.64 -24.76
N TRP A 4 24.54 8.91 -25.46
CA TRP A 4 23.26 8.24 -25.30
C TRP A 4 23.33 6.97 -26.14
N GLU A 5 23.33 5.80 -25.51
CA GLU A 5 23.23 4.52 -26.21
C GLU A 5 21.77 4.25 -26.60
N ASN A 6 21.63 3.93 -27.88
CA ASN A 6 20.42 3.58 -28.60
C ASN A 6 19.77 2.33 -27.99
N HIS A 7 18.60 2.46 -27.37
CA HIS A 7 17.71 1.32 -27.13
C HIS A 7 16.70 1.23 -28.27
N ASP A 8 17.05 0.40 -29.24
CA ASP A 8 16.21 -0.03 -30.33
C ASP A 8 15.39 -1.26 -29.89
N THR A 9 14.19 -1.04 -29.37
CA THR A 9 13.06 -1.98 -29.51
C THR A 9 11.76 -1.24 -29.26
N LYS A 10 11.17 -0.78 -30.36
CA LYS A 10 9.94 -0.01 -30.45
C LYS A 10 8.72 -0.95 -30.43
N ALA A 11 8.57 -1.77 -29.38
CA ALA A 11 7.34 -2.53 -29.11
C ALA A 11 7.37 -3.06 -27.67
N ILE A 12 6.55 -2.49 -26.79
CA ILE A 12 6.30 -3.07 -25.46
C ILE A 12 5.28 -4.19 -25.67
N GLY A 13 5.76 -5.40 -25.94
CA GLY A 13 4.93 -6.60 -25.98
C GLY A 13 4.48 -7.01 -24.59
N ILE A 14 3.38 -7.77 -24.48
CA ILE A 14 2.87 -8.25 -23.18
C ILE A 14 3.92 -9.09 -22.44
N ASP A 15 4.74 -9.83 -23.18
CA ASP A 15 5.84 -10.65 -22.65
C ASP A 15 6.95 -9.79 -22.01
N THR A 16 7.21 -8.60 -22.55
CA THR A 16 8.17 -7.63 -21.99
C THR A 16 7.63 -7.01 -20.71
N VAL A 17 6.32 -6.77 -20.62
CA VAL A 17 5.68 -6.27 -19.39
C VAL A 17 5.75 -7.33 -18.29
N SER A 18 5.33 -8.56 -18.57
CA SER A 18 5.35 -9.67 -17.60
C SER A 18 6.75 -9.95 -17.06
N ALA A 19 7.78 -9.94 -17.90
CA ALA A 19 9.16 -10.16 -17.46
C ALA A 19 9.75 -9.04 -16.60
N ASN A 20 9.19 -7.82 -16.65
CA ASN A 20 9.69 -6.65 -15.94
C ASN A 20 8.83 -6.21 -14.73
N ILE A 21 7.65 -6.80 -14.52
CA ILE A 21 6.79 -6.51 -13.36
C ILE A 21 7.52 -6.81 -12.04
N ASP A 22 8.09 -8.00 -11.90
CA ASP A 22 8.72 -8.42 -10.64
C ASP A 22 9.99 -7.60 -10.31
N PRO A 23 10.94 -7.36 -11.24
CA PRO A 23 12.08 -6.48 -10.99
C PRO A 23 11.68 -5.02 -10.67
N THR A 24 10.61 -4.53 -11.30
CA THR A 24 10.10 -3.17 -11.08
C THR A 24 9.45 -3.04 -9.70
N ASN A 25 8.62 -4.02 -9.32
CA ASN A 25 8.01 -4.09 -8.00
C ASN A 25 9.08 -4.20 -6.91
N ALA A 26 10.12 -5.03 -7.11
CA ALA A 26 11.22 -5.14 -6.15
C ALA A 26 11.98 -3.81 -5.93
N LYS A 27 12.21 -3.03 -6.99
CA LYS A 27 12.81 -1.69 -6.89
C LYS A 27 11.88 -0.68 -6.21
N LEU A 28 10.60 -0.68 -6.54
CA LEU A 28 9.60 0.20 -5.91
C LEU A 28 9.40 -0.14 -4.43
N ASP A 29 9.38 -1.42 -4.10
CA ASP A 29 9.29 -1.93 -2.73
C ASP A 29 10.49 -1.43 -1.92
N ALA A 30 11.72 -1.72 -2.36
CA ALA A 30 12.94 -1.38 -1.64
C ALA A 30 13.15 0.15 -1.45
N GLY A 31 12.71 0.97 -2.42
CA GLY A 31 12.91 2.42 -2.37
C GLY A 31 11.69 3.20 -1.89
N PHE A 32 10.59 3.14 -2.63
CA PHE A 32 9.48 4.09 -2.49
C PHE A 32 8.49 3.68 -1.39
N PHE A 33 8.12 2.39 -1.35
CA PHE A 33 7.13 1.88 -0.41
C PHE A 33 7.75 1.62 0.96
N GLN A 34 8.88 0.90 1.02
CA GLN A 34 9.56 0.56 2.27
C GLN A 34 9.94 1.79 3.08
N VAL A 35 10.50 2.83 2.46
CA VAL A 35 10.90 4.07 3.16
C VAL A 35 9.72 4.77 3.82
N ARG A 36 8.54 4.79 3.18
CA ARG A 36 7.32 5.37 3.76
C ARG A 36 6.78 4.48 4.88
N TYR A 37 6.77 3.17 4.63
CA TYR A 37 6.29 2.18 5.56
C TYR A 37 7.12 2.13 6.85
N ASP A 38 8.45 2.28 6.77
CA ASP A 38 9.34 2.25 7.94
C ASP A 38 9.23 3.48 8.85
N ARG A 39 8.68 4.59 8.36
CA ARG A 39 8.33 5.75 9.18
C ARG A 39 7.07 5.52 10.02
N CYS A 40 6.41 4.37 9.87
CA CYS A 40 5.22 4.01 10.64
C CYS A 40 5.57 3.23 11.89
N THR A 41 4.89 3.58 12.98
CA THR A 41 4.87 2.78 14.21
C THR A 41 4.22 1.43 13.95
N GLN A 42 4.46 0.45 14.82
CA GLN A 42 3.84 -0.87 14.69
C GLN A 42 2.31 -0.81 14.65
N THR A 43 1.68 0.10 15.41
CA THR A 43 0.22 0.24 15.42
C THR A 43 -0.32 0.85 14.12
N GLU A 44 0.39 1.80 13.52
CA GLU A 44 0.05 2.37 12.22
C GLU A 44 0.22 1.33 11.10
N LYS A 45 1.28 0.52 11.16
CA LYS A 45 1.49 -0.63 10.28
C LYS A 45 0.32 -1.63 10.40
N SER A 46 -0.11 -1.95 11.62
CA SER A 46 -1.27 -2.81 11.88
C SER A 46 -2.60 -2.21 11.38
N PHE A 47 -2.74 -0.89 11.39
CA PHE A 47 -3.91 -0.21 10.85
C PHE A 47 -3.98 -0.36 9.32
N MET A 48 -2.88 -0.10 8.61
CA MET A 48 -2.82 -0.28 7.16
C MET A 48 -3.02 -1.76 6.76
N ALA A 49 -2.47 -2.69 7.55
CA ALA A 49 -2.76 -4.11 7.41
C ALA A 49 -4.26 -4.43 7.58
N ALA A 50 -4.94 -3.81 8.53
CA ALA A 50 -6.38 -3.99 8.72
C ALA A 50 -7.19 -3.43 7.54
N MET A 51 -6.78 -2.32 6.93
CA MET A 51 -7.37 -1.84 5.67
C MET A 51 -7.27 -2.89 4.56
N VAL A 52 -6.09 -3.48 4.37
CA VAL A 52 -5.87 -4.55 3.38
C VAL A 52 -6.74 -5.79 3.66
N LYS A 53 -6.92 -6.15 4.93
CA LYS A 53 -7.79 -7.26 5.34
C LYS A 53 -9.28 -7.00 5.14
N CYS A 54 -9.71 -5.75 5.02
CA CYS A 54 -11.10 -5.45 4.68
C CYS A 54 -11.46 -5.98 3.29
N GLY A 55 -10.47 -6.19 2.41
CA GLY A 55 -10.66 -6.82 1.10
C GLY A 55 -11.21 -5.88 0.01
N GLU A 56 -11.83 -4.77 0.41
CA GLU A 56 -12.32 -3.70 -0.45
C GLU A 56 -11.63 -2.38 -0.11
N LEU A 57 -11.32 -1.58 -1.14
CA LEU A 57 -10.84 -0.20 -1.01
C LEU A 57 -11.67 0.68 -1.95
N PRO A 58 -12.10 1.89 -1.53
CA PRO A 58 -11.98 2.44 -0.16
C PRO A 58 -12.69 1.58 0.89
N CYS A 59 -12.15 1.54 2.11
CA CYS A 59 -12.73 0.81 3.23
C CYS A 59 -13.28 1.77 4.29
N THR A 60 -14.31 1.34 5.02
CA THR A 60 -14.84 2.13 6.12
C THR A 60 -13.94 2.03 7.36
N ILE A 61 -13.85 3.13 8.11
CA ILE A 61 -13.13 3.15 9.40
C ILE A 61 -13.74 2.17 10.40
N ALA A 62 -15.05 1.89 10.27
CA ALA A 62 -15.76 0.90 11.08
C ALA A 62 -15.24 -0.53 10.80
N ASN A 63 -15.10 -0.91 9.53
CA ASN A 63 -14.55 -2.22 9.15
C ASN A 63 -13.11 -2.38 9.64
N VAL A 64 -12.28 -1.33 9.51
CA VAL A 64 -10.90 -1.34 10.05
C VAL A 64 -10.90 -1.55 11.57
N ALA A 65 -11.79 -0.87 12.30
CA ALA A 65 -11.91 -1.02 13.75
C ALA A 65 -12.31 -2.45 14.15
N GLN A 66 -13.25 -3.05 13.41
CA GLN A 66 -13.68 -4.44 13.61
C GLN A 66 -12.52 -5.42 13.40
N VAL A 67 -11.75 -5.27 12.31
CA VAL A 67 -10.58 -6.12 12.04
C VAL A 67 -9.50 -5.96 13.13
N MET A 68 -9.30 -4.73 13.62
CA MET A 68 -8.36 -4.45 14.71
C MET A 68 -8.88 -4.86 16.10
N LYS A 69 -10.16 -5.25 16.23
CA LYS A 69 -10.86 -5.50 17.49
C LYS A 69 -10.76 -4.33 18.47
N ARG A 70 -10.96 -3.12 17.95
CA ARG A 70 -10.87 -1.86 18.70
C ARG A 70 -12.08 -0.98 18.40
N ASN A 71 -12.36 0.00 19.28
CA ASN A 71 -13.40 0.99 19.02
C ASN A 71 -12.92 2.04 17.99
N VAL A 72 -13.81 2.51 17.13
CA VAL A 72 -13.54 3.55 16.10
C VAL A 72 -12.84 4.78 16.68
N THR A 73 -13.28 5.26 17.85
CA THR A 73 -12.68 6.41 18.54
C THR A 73 -11.21 6.16 18.88
N SER A 74 -10.87 4.94 19.32
CA SER A 74 -9.49 4.59 19.70
C SER A 74 -8.53 4.51 18.51
N ILE A 75 -9.04 4.26 17.30
CA ILE A 75 -8.21 4.19 16.09
C ILE A 75 -8.15 5.50 15.32
N SER A 76 -8.97 6.49 15.70
CA SER A 76 -9.04 7.81 15.07
C SER A 76 -7.68 8.55 15.06
N ILE A 77 -6.90 8.42 16.15
CA ILE A 77 -5.56 9.01 16.25
C ILE A 77 -4.61 8.43 15.19
N PHE A 78 -4.66 7.11 14.96
CA PHE A 78 -3.80 6.47 13.94
C PHE A 78 -4.23 6.86 12.53
N ARG A 79 -5.54 6.96 12.28
CA ARG A 79 -6.08 7.49 11.02
C ARG A 79 -5.53 8.89 10.74
N SER A 80 -5.63 9.82 11.70
CA SER A 80 -5.12 11.18 11.54
C SER A 80 -3.61 11.20 11.27
N LYS A 81 -2.82 10.40 12.02
CA LYS A 81 -1.37 10.31 11.80
C LYS A 81 -1.00 9.77 10.42
N LEU A 82 -1.70 8.74 9.93
CA LEU A 82 -1.48 8.18 8.60
C LEU A 82 -1.84 9.16 7.48
N ILE A 83 -2.90 9.96 7.66
CA ILE A 83 -3.25 11.06 6.75
C ILE A 83 -2.15 12.12 6.75
N SER A 84 -1.68 12.56 7.92
CA SER A 84 -0.57 13.52 8.01
C SER A 84 0.73 13.00 7.39
N LYS A 85 0.96 11.69 7.43
CA LYS A 85 2.10 11.04 6.76
C LYS A 85 1.91 10.86 5.25
N GLY A 86 0.73 11.18 4.71
CA GLY A 86 0.39 11.02 3.30
C GLY A 86 0.30 9.55 2.85
N LEU A 87 -0.02 8.64 3.77
CA LEU A 87 -0.15 7.20 3.47
C LEU A 87 -1.57 6.83 3.09
N ILE A 88 -2.54 7.49 3.71
CA ILE A 88 -3.97 7.30 3.43
C ILE A 88 -4.64 8.66 3.27
N TYR A 89 -5.83 8.67 2.66
CA TYR A 89 -6.69 9.85 2.56
C TYR A 89 -8.16 9.45 2.82
N SER A 90 -9.02 10.45 3.04
CA SER A 90 -10.47 10.24 3.20
C SER A 90 -11.14 10.40 1.84
N THR A 91 -11.83 9.37 1.35
CA THR A 91 -12.57 9.43 0.08
C THR A 91 -13.95 10.07 0.25
N SER A 92 -14.62 9.75 1.37
CA SER A 92 -15.96 10.23 1.73
C SER A 92 -16.14 10.21 3.26
N TYR A 93 -17.37 10.41 3.74
CA TYR A 93 -17.65 10.38 5.19
C TYR A 93 -17.44 8.98 5.78
N GLY A 94 -16.33 8.79 6.50
CA GLY A 94 -16.02 7.55 7.19
C GLY A 94 -15.26 6.51 6.36
N GLU A 95 -14.94 6.82 5.11
CA GLU A 95 -14.16 5.96 4.22
C GLU A 95 -12.73 6.45 4.02
N ILE A 96 -11.82 5.50 3.84
CA ILE A 96 -10.39 5.74 3.66
C ILE A 96 -9.79 4.83 2.60
N ASP A 97 -8.76 5.35 1.93
CA ASP A 97 -7.99 4.63 0.90
C ASP A 97 -6.51 5.05 0.94
N PHE A 98 -5.65 4.27 0.29
CA PHE A 98 -4.22 4.55 0.20
C PHE A 98 -3.95 5.70 -0.77
N THR A 99 -3.13 6.65 -0.35
CA THR A 99 -2.72 7.78 -1.20
C THR A 99 -1.82 7.34 -2.36
N VAL A 100 -1.13 6.21 -2.18
CA VAL A 100 -0.22 5.66 -3.18
C VAL A 100 -0.87 4.43 -3.82
N PRO A 101 -0.99 4.38 -5.17
CA PRO A 101 -1.43 3.17 -5.86
C PRO A 101 -0.56 1.96 -5.53
N GLN A 102 -1.19 0.77 -5.47
CA GLN A 102 -0.52 -0.51 -5.18
C GLN A 102 0.12 -0.64 -3.79
N PHE A 103 -0.12 0.31 -2.88
CA PHE A 103 0.38 0.23 -1.50
C PHE A 103 -0.24 -0.96 -0.74
N ASP A 104 -1.47 -1.31 -1.06
CA ASP A 104 -2.15 -2.51 -0.55
C ASP A 104 -1.40 -3.79 -0.98
N ALA A 105 -0.97 -3.87 -2.25
CA ALA A 105 -0.22 -4.99 -2.79
C ALA A 105 1.16 -5.10 -2.13
N PHE A 106 1.83 -3.96 -1.90
CA PHE A 106 3.05 -3.92 -1.11
C PHE A 106 2.84 -4.48 0.30
N ILE A 107 1.81 -4.02 1.02
CA ILE A 107 1.48 -4.52 2.37
C ILE A 107 1.23 -6.05 2.36
N LYS A 108 0.52 -6.58 1.35
CA LYS A 108 0.31 -8.03 1.19
C LYS A 108 1.63 -8.79 1.04
N ARG A 109 2.63 -8.21 0.37
CA ARG A 109 3.97 -8.82 0.20
C ARG A 109 4.78 -8.80 1.49
N VAL A 110 4.80 -7.69 2.23
CA VAL A 110 5.56 -7.58 3.49
C VAL A 110 4.89 -8.26 4.68
N HIS A 111 3.61 -8.61 4.59
CA HIS A 111 2.88 -9.38 5.60
C HIS A 111 2.19 -10.61 4.99
N PRO A 112 2.95 -11.69 4.73
CA PRO A 112 2.41 -12.91 4.15
C PRO A 112 1.36 -13.60 5.03
N ASP A 113 1.30 -13.30 6.32
CA ASP A 113 0.30 -13.81 7.27
C ASP A 113 -1.14 -13.32 6.97
N PHE A 114 -1.30 -12.42 6.00
CA PHE A 114 -2.60 -11.93 5.53
C PHE A 114 -3.18 -12.74 4.37
N LYS A 115 -2.59 -13.89 4.01
CA LYS A 115 -3.24 -14.85 3.12
C LYS A 115 -4.64 -15.16 3.66
N GLN A 116 -5.65 -14.78 2.89
CA GLN A 116 -7.05 -15.04 3.20
C GLN A 116 -7.19 -16.52 3.52
N LYS A 117 -7.82 -16.84 4.66
CA LYS A 117 -8.39 -18.18 4.84
C LYS A 117 -9.43 -18.33 3.73
N SER A 118 -9.13 -19.22 2.79
CA SER A 118 -10.08 -19.75 1.84
C SER A 118 -11.23 -20.46 2.55
#